data_AF-A0AAD4FCI9-F1
#
_entry.id   AF-A0AAD4FCI9-F1
#
_cell.length_a   1.000
_cell.length_b   1.000
_cell.length_c   1.000
_cell.angle_alpha   90.00
_cell.angle_beta   90.00
_cell.angle_gamma   90.00
#
_symmetry.space_group_name_H-M   'P 1'
#
loop_
_entity.id
_entity.type
_entity.pdbx_description
1 polymer ?
#
loop_
_entity_poly.entity_id
_entity_poly.type
_entity_poly.pdbx_seq_one_letter_code
_entity_poly.pdbx_strand_id
1 'polypeptide(L)'
;MKAVVERFNKVLMEVDREAARLEETGQKKPYRIGDNNPALQHLHTSTLDCPMGFNIEIEGKDWKKLVKTALKTEIYGGGSNPRPLLDLVSESEARQETWHNSRHPWTDEMKQLHAGRPECDDLGACEALGAQHIRRAIDNLRWE
;
A
#
# COMPACT_ATOMS: atom_id res chain seq x y z
N MET A 1 -12.62 -9.41 5.64
CA MET A 1 -11.40 -8.80 5.05
C MET A 1 -11.42 -7.30 5.32
N LYS A 2 -10.30 -6.66 5.64
CA LYS A 2 -10.27 -5.21 5.90
C LYS A 2 -10.42 -4.45 4.58
N ALA A 3 -11.20 -3.36 4.58
CA ALA A 3 -11.61 -2.65 3.37
C ALA A 3 -10.43 -2.18 2.49
N VAL A 4 -9.29 -1.81 3.09
CA VAL A 4 -8.10 -1.38 2.34
C VAL A 4 -7.48 -2.53 1.53
N VAL A 5 -7.27 -3.70 2.15
CA VAL A 5 -6.67 -4.87 1.49
C VAL A 5 -7.62 -5.43 0.43
N GLU A 6 -8.93 -5.37 0.66
CA GLU A 6 -9.94 -5.76 -0.32
C GLU A 6 -9.84 -4.92 -1.60
N ARG A 7 -9.60 -3.60 -1.48
CA ARG A 7 -9.43 -2.72 -2.64
C ARG A 7 -8.18 -3.07 -3.45
N PHE A 8 -7.06 -3.35 -2.79
CA PHE A 8 -5.87 -3.85 -3.48
C PHE A 8 -6.15 -5.16 -4.21
N ASN A 9 -6.85 -6.11 -3.58
CA ASN A 9 -7.22 -7.35 -4.24
C ASN A 9 -8.08 -7.13 -5.49
N LYS A 10 -9.09 -6.25 -5.41
CA LYS A 10 -9.93 -5.90 -6.58
C LYS A 10 -9.09 -5.33 -7.72
N VAL A 11 -8.15 -4.42 -7.43
CA VAL A 11 -7.25 -3.85 -8.45
C VAL A 11 -6.38 -4.94 -9.07
N LEU A 12 -5.82 -5.86 -8.26
CA LEU A 12 -5.00 -6.96 -8.79
C LEU A 12 -5.80 -7.87 -9.74
N MET A 13 -7.05 -8.20 -9.39
CA MET A 13 -7.94 -8.98 -10.26
C MET A 13 -8.23 -8.25 -11.57
N GLU A 14 -8.42 -6.93 -11.51
CA GLU A 14 -8.66 -6.10 -12.69
C GLU A 14 -7.43 -6.01 -13.60
N VAL A 15 -6.24 -5.93 -13.02
CA VAL A 15 -4.97 -5.98 -13.78
C VAL A 15 -4.84 -7.33 -14.48
N ASP A 16 -5.13 -8.44 -13.81
CA ASP A 16 -5.09 -9.77 -14.42
C ASP A 16 -6.10 -9.89 -15.59
N ARG A 17 -7.32 -9.37 -15.40
CA ARG A 17 -8.35 -9.37 -16.43
C ARG A 17 -7.96 -8.53 -17.65
N GLU A 18 -7.45 -7.33 -17.43
CA GLU A 18 -7.03 -6.46 -18.53
C GLU A 18 -5.84 -7.02 -19.28
N ALA A 19 -4.87 -7.61 -18.57
CA ALA A 19 -3.73 -8.27 -19.21
C ALA A 19 -4.20 -9.43 -20.11
N ALA A 20 -5.11 -10.29 -19.62
CA ALA A 20 -5.68 -11.36 -20.42
C ALA A 20 -6.41 -10.82 -21.67
N ARG A 21 -7.17 -9.74 -21.53
CA ARG A 21 -7.87 -9.09 -22.66
C ARG A 21 -6.89 -8.55 -23.71
N LEU A 22 -5.78 -7.93 -23.29
CA LEU A 22 -4.76 -7.41 -24.20
C LEU A 22 -4.12 -8.54 -25.00
N GLU A 23 -3.77 -9.65 -24.35
CA GLU A 23 -3.20 -10.83 -25.01
C GLU A 23 -4.19 -11.49 -25.98
N GLU A 24 -5.47 -11.62 -25.60
CA GLU A 24 -6.51 -12.20 -26.46
C GLU A 24 -6.78 -11.34 -27.70
N THR A 25 -6.77 -10.02 -27.54
CA THR A 25 -7.07 -9.08 -28.63
C THR A 25 -5.85 -8.67 -29.46
N GLY A 26 -4.64 -9.06 -29.04
CA GLY A 26 -3.38 -8.59 -29.62
C GLY A 26 -3.14 -7.08 -29.45
N GLN A 27 -3.88 -6.44 -28.55
CA GLN A 27 -3.72 -5.01 -28.26
C GLN A 27 -2.58 -4.76 -27.27
N LYS A 28 -1.89 -3.63 -27.43
CA LYS A 28 -0.79 -3.22 -26.55
C LYS A 28 -1.17 -1.97 -25.75
N LYS A 29 -0.44 -1.70 -24.67
CA LYS A 29 -0.62 -0.48 -23.88
C LYS A 29 0.44 0.56 -24.25
N PRO A 30 0.06 1.83 -24.50
CA PRO A 30 1.03 2.90 -24.62
C PRO A 30 1.69 3.14 -23.26
N TYR A 31 3.02 3.25 -23.26
CA TYR A 31 3.82 3.49 -22.07
C TYR A 31 4.92 4.49 -22.37
N ARG A 32 5.07 5.51 -21.53
CA ARG A 32 6.13 6.51 -21.66
C ARG A 32 7.25 6.18 -20.68
N ILE A 33 8.43 5.88 -21.22
CA ILE A 33 9.66 5.75 -20.42
C ILE A 33 10.24 7.15 -20.31
N GLY A 34 10.44 7.67 -19.10
CA GLY A 34 11.10 8.95 -18.86
C GLY A 34 11.41 9.15 -17.38
N ASP A 35 12.32 10.08 -17.10
CA ASP A 35 12.60 10.49 -15.72
C ASP A 35 11.44 11.37 -15.21
N ASN A 36 10.69 10.83 -14.25
CA ASN A 36 9.55 11.51 -13.62
C ASN A 36 9.89 12.01 -12.21
N ASN A 37 11.18 12.05 -11.82
CA ASN A 37 11.57 12.53 -10.50
C ASN A 37 11.27 14.04 -10.38
N PRO A 38 10.35 14.47 -9.50
CA PRO A 38 10.03 15.89 -9.35
C PRO A 38 11.22 16.72 -8.87
N ALA A 39 12.17 16.12 -8.15
CA ALA A 39 13.39 16.82 -7.73
C ALA A 39 14.29 17.20 -8.91
N LEU A 40 14.20 16.46 -10.02
CA LEU A 40 14.93 16.74 -11.26
C LEU A 40 14.09 17.56 -12.24
N GLN A 41 12.92 18.07 -11.81
CA GLN A 41 12.01 18.79 -12.68
C GLN A 41 12.61 20.09 -13.24
N HIS A 42 13.52 20.70 -12.48
CA HIS A 42 14.30 21.87 -12.87
C HIS A 42 15.29 21.60 -14.03
N LEU A 43 15.60 20.33 -14.30
CA LEU A 43 16.38 19.92 -15.47
C LEU A 43 15.49 19.75 -16.72
N HIS A 44 14.17 19.91 -16.60
CA HIS A 44 13.29 19.99 -17.77
C HIS A 44 13.29 21.41 -18.34
N THR A 45 13.18 21.50 -19.66
CA THR A 45 13.09 22.75 -20.40
C THR A 45 11.80 23.54 -20.14
N SER A 46 10.94 23.07 -19.21
CA SER A 46 9.61 23.63 -18.89
C SER A 46 8.65 23.73 -20.10
N THR A 47 8.99 23.05 -21.19
CA THR A 47 8.17 22.89 -22.40
C THR A 47 7.68 21.44 -22.50
N LEU A 48 6.49 21.22 -23.08
CA LEU A 48 5.95 19.88 -23.38
C LEU A 48 6.89 19.04 -24.27
N ASP A 49 7.84 19.71 -24.95
CA ASP A 49 8.85 19.12 -25.82
C ASP A 49 10.14 18.71 -25.11
N CYS A 50 10.19 18.70 -23.77
CA CYS A 50 11.34 18.16 -23.05
C CYS A 50 11.52 16.66 -23.42
N PRO A 51 12.58 16.28 -24.17
CA PRO A 51 12.67 15.00 -24.86
C PRO A 51 13.07 13.83 -23.94
N MET A 52 12.96 14.03 -22.63
CA MET A 52 13.53 13.12 -21.62
C MET A 52 12.69 11.85 -21.41
N GLY A 53 11.93 11.47 -22.44
CA GLY A 53 11.23 10.20 -22.51
C GLY A 53 10.72 9.87 -23.91
N PHE A 54 10.64 8.58 -24.21
CA PHE A 54 10.08 8.06 -25.46
C PHE A 54 8.89 7.17 -25.16
N ASN A 55 7.93 7.14 -26.09
CA ASN A 55 6.74 6.31 -25.98
C ASN A 55 7.02 4.95 -26.64
N ILE A 56 6.65 3.88 -25.95
CA ILE A 56 6.67 2.52 -26.47
C ILE A 56 5.29 1.89 -26.31
N GLU A 57 5.08 0.78 -27.01
CA GLU A 57 3.97 -0.11 -26.74
C GLU A 57 4.49 -1.34 -25.99
N ILE A 58 3.81 -1.69 -24.90
CA ILE A 58 4.15 -2.85 -24.08
C ILE A 58 3.06 -3.92 -24.18
N GLU A 59 3.49 -5.17 -24.18
CA GLU A 59 2.60 -6.33 -24.18
C GLU A 59 1.82 -6.43 -22.86
N GLY A 60 0.69 -7.13 -22.87
CA GLY A 60 -0.18 -7.28 -21.70
C GLY A 60 0.55 -7.87 -20.49
N LYS A 61 1.40 -8.88 -20.71
CA LYS A 61 2.24 -9.50 -19.67
C LYS A 61 3.23 -8.52 -19.02
N ASP A 62 3.84 -7.63 -19.79
CA ASP A 62 4.86 -6.69 -19.31
C ASP A 62 4.18 -5.54 -18.57
N TRP A 63 3.05 -5.05 -19.11
CA TRP A 63 2.20 -4.08 -18.42
C TRP A 63 1.70 -4.62 -17.07
N LYS A 64 1.19 -5.86 -17.03
CA LYS A 64 0.78 -6.52 -15.78
C LYS A 64 1.89 -6.52 -14.76
N LYS A 65 3.10 -6.94 -15.15
CA LYS A 65 4.27 -6.99 -14.26
C LYS A 65 4.62 -5.61 -13.71
N LEU A 66 4.64 -4.58 -14.57
CA LEU A 66 4.91 -3.21 -14.15
C LEU A 66 3.88 -2.69 -13.15
N VAL A 67 2.58 -2.85 -13.44
CA VAL A 67 1.51 -2.36 -12.56
C VAL A 67 1.50 -3.12 -11.23
N LYS A 68 1.62 -4.46 -11.22
CA LYS A 68 1.68 -5.23 -9.97
C LYS A 68 2.92 -4.87 -9.15
N THR A 69 4.05 -4.56 -9.80
CA THR A 69 5.25 -4.07 -9.10
C THR A 69 5.02 -2.72 -8.46
N ALA A 70 4.40 -1.77 -9.16
CA ALA A 70 4.03 -0.47 -8.57
C ALA A 70 3.08 -0.65 -7.38
N LEU A 71 2.05 -1.50 -7.50
CA LEU A 71 1.12 -1.80 -6.41
C LEU A 71 1.80 -2.48 -5.21
N LYS A 72 2.82 -3.32 -5.41
CA LYS A 72 3.64 -3.86 -4.32
C LYS A 72 4.30 -2.72 -3.54
N THR A 73 4.82 -1.70 -4.22
CA THR A 73 5.48 -0.58 -3.55
C THR A 73 4.54 0.28 -2.70
N GLU A 74 3.25 0.33 -3.03
CA GLU A 74 2.24 1.00 -2.20
C GLU A 74 1.97 0.27 -0.87
N ILE A 75 2.25 -1.04 -0.82
CA ILE A 75 2.04 -1.86 0.37
C ILE A 75 3.33 -2.00 1.19
N TYR A 76 4.42 -2.38 0.53
CA TYR A 76 5.69 -2.73 1.15
C TYR A 76 6.71 -1.58 1.17
N GLY A 77 6.44 -0.48 0.46
CA GLY A 77 7.41 0.61 0.28
C GLY A 77 8.36 0.39 -0.89
N GLY A 78 9.38 1.25 -1.00
CA GLY A 78 10.36 1.24 -2.10
C GLY A 78 9.92 1.99 -3.37
N GLY A 79 8.73 2.61 -3.34
CA GLY A 79 8.22 3.50 -4.38
C GLY A 79 8.27 4.97 -3.97
N SER A 80 7.50 5.81 -4.67
CA SER A 80 7.40 7.25 -4.37
C SER A 80 6.43 7.58 -3.24
N ASN A 81 5.58 6.65 -2.81
CA ASN A 81 4.69 6.85 -1.67
C ASN A 81 5.50 6.88 -0.37
N PRO A 82 5.53 8.01 0.37
CA PRO A 82 6.29 8.13 1.62
C PRO A 82 5.64 7.37 2.80
N ARG A 83 4.41 6.88 2.64
CA ARG A 83 3.61 6.21 3.67
C ARG A 83 2.94 4.95 3.10
N PRO A 84 3.72 3.89 2.83
CA PRO A 84 3.17 2.62 2.39
C PRO A 84 2.30 1.98 3.49
N LEU A 85 1.40 1.08 3.10
CA LEU A 85 0.41 0.50 4.02
C LEU A 85 1.04 -0.19 5.23
N LEU A 86 2.12 -0.94 5.05
CA LEU A 86 2.78 -1.65 6.16
C LEU A 86 3.47 -0.70 7.14
N ASP A 87 3.93 0.47 6.70
CA ASP A 87 4.48 1.48 7.60
C ASP A 87 3.36 2.07 8.47
N LEU A 88 2.21 2.39 7.87
CA LEU A 88 1.04 2.88 8.63
C LEU A 88 0.55 1.86 9.66
N VAL A 89 0.55 0.58 9.30
CA VAL A 89 0.21 -0.51 10.24
C VAL A 89 1.23 -0.56 11.37
N SER A 90 2.53 -0.50 11.07
CA SER A 90 3.60 -0.56 12.07
C SER A 90 3.59 0.64 13.00
N GLU A 91 3.34 1.87 12.49
CA GLU A 91 3.18 3.06 13.33
C GLU A 91 1.95 2.97 14.24
N SER A 92 0.85 2.39 13.74
CA SER A 92 -0.37 2.18 14.53
C SER A 92 -0.12 1.17 15.66
N GLU A 93 0.59 0.07 15.37
CA GLU A 93 1.03 -0.92 16.35
C GLU A 93 1.94 -0.27 17.41
N ALA A 94 2.97 0.48 17.00
CA ALA A 94 3.90 1.16 17.91
C ALA A 94 3.19 2.19 18.81
N ARG A 95 2.23 2.95 18.26
CA ARG A 95 1.40 3.87 19.04
C ARG A 95 0.59 3.12 20.09
N GLN A 96 -0.01 1.99 19.70
CA GLN A 96 -0.83 1.19 20.61
C GLN A 96 0.01 0.53 21.70
N GLU A 97 1.17 -0.03 21.35
CA GLU A 97 2.14 -0.53 22.30
C GLU A 97 2.55 0.55 23.30
N THR A 98 2.84 1.77 22.81
CA THR A 98 3.13 2.92 23.67
C THR A 98 1.94 3.21 24.59
N TRP A 99 0.71 3.23 24.07
CA TRP A 99 -0.49 3.46 24.88
C TRP A 99 -0.66 2.45 26.02
N HIS A 100 -0.33 1.17 25.78
CA HIS A 100 -0.45 0.12 26.80
C HIS A 100 0.73 0.09 27.78
N ASN A 101 1.96 0.33 27.29
CA ASN A 101 3.18 0.20 28.09
C ASN A 101 3.58 1.50 28.79
N SER A 102 3.18 2.65 28.24
CA SER A 102 3.30 3.91 28.98
C SER A 102 2.27 3.88 30.10
N ARG A 103 2.74 3.94 31.34
CA ARG A 103 1.93 4.27 32.52
C ARG A 103 1.46 5.72 32.40
N HIS A 104 0.67 6.03 31.39
CA HIS A 104 -0.05 7.29 31.36
C HIS A 104 -1.12 7.16 32.45
N PRO A 105 -1.18 8.06 33.45
CA PRO A 105 -2.28 8.03 34.39
C PRO A 105 -3.55 8.25 33.58
N TRP A 106 -4.36 7.21 33.48
CA TRP A 106 -5.68 7.32 32.88
C TRP A 106 -6.39 8.47 33.59
N THR A 107 -6.98 9.39 32.82
CA THR A 107 -7.89 10.38 33.38
C THR A 107 -9.06 9.65 34.04
N ASP A 108 -9.72 10.28 35.01
CA ASP A 108 -10.86 9.65 35.69
C ASP A 108 -12.01 9.34 34.72
N GLU A 109 -12.16 10.16 33.67
CA GLU A 109 -13.06 9.89 32.55
C GLU A 109 -12.69 8.60 31.79
N MET A 110 -11.41 8.37 31.50
CA MET A 110 -10.94 7.13 30.86
C MET A 110 -11.14 5.91 31.76
N LYS A 111 -10.89 6.04 33.06
CA LYS A 111 -11.18 4.96 34.03
C LYS A 111 -12.67 4.62 34.03
N GLN A 112 -13.55 5.60 33.92
CA GLN A 112 -15.00 5.38 33.87
C GLN A 112 -15.45 4.75 32.55
N LEU A 113 -14.94 5.23 31.40
CA LEU A 113 -15.28 4.70 30.07
C LEU A 113 -14.85 3.26 29.86
N HIS A 114 -13.76 2.85 30.52
CA HIS A 114 -13.19 1.52 30.41
C HIS A 114 -13.44 0.65 31.66
N ALA A 115 -14.21 1.15 32.64
CA ALA A 115 -14.58 0.40 33.84
C ALA A 115 -15.31 -0.90 33.48
N GLY A 116 -14.84 -2.02 34.02
CA GLY A 116 -15.48 -3.34 33.83
C GLY A 116 -15.04 -4.10 32.57
N ARG A 117 -14.12 -3.57 31.75
CA ARG A 117 -13.36 -4.43 30.84
C ARG A 117 -12.21 -5.07 31.62
N PRO A 118 -11.95 -6.38 31.47
CA PRO A 118 -10.70 -6.94 31.96
C PRO A 118 -9.56 -6.09 31.38
N GLU A 119 -8.60 -5.69 32.23
CA GLU A 119 -7.33 -5.15 31.76
C GLU A 119 -6.84 -6.09 30.65
N CYS A 120 -6.39 -5.53 29.53
CA CYS A 120 -5.88 -6.33 28.43
C CYS A 120 -4.84 -7.30 29.02
N ASP A 121 -5.05 -8.61 28.84
CA ASP A 121 -4.21 -9.65 29.46
C ASP A 121 -2.71 -9.34 29.32
N ASP A 122 -1.94 -9.62 30.37
CA ASP A 122 -0.47 -9.54 30.43
C ASP A 122 0.24 -10.37 29.33
N LEU A 123 -0.52 -11.16 28.56
CA LEU A 123 -0.06 -11.91 27.39
C LEU A 123 0.27 -11.01 26.17
N GLY A 124 0.15 -9.69 26.28
CA GLY A 124 0.81 -8.72 25.39
C GLY A 124 0.27 -8.63 23.96
N ALA A 125 -0.69 -9.48 23.59
CA ALA A 125 -1.36 -9.41 22.29
C ALA A 125 -2.59 -8.52 22.40
N CYS A 126 -2.39 -7.20 22.54
CA CYS A 126 -3.47 -6.31 22.16
C CYS A 126 -3.65 -6.47 20.65
N GLU A 127 -4.76 -7.05 20.20
CA GLU A 127 -5.09 -7.13 18.78
C GLU A 127 -5.19 -5.71 18.24
N ALA A 128 -4.05 -5.16 17.80
CA ALA A 128 -3.93 -3.78 17.45
C ALA A 128 -4.76 -3.51 16.21
N LEU A 129 -6.03 -3.12 16.38
CA LEU A 129 -6.97 -2.78 15.31
C LEU A 129 -7.06 -3.82 14.17
N GLY A 130 -6.72 -5.09 14.43
CA GLY A 130 -6.63 -6.15 13.43
C GLY A 130 -5.43 -6.03 12.48
N ALA A 131 -4.31 -5.47 12.92
CA ALA A 131 -3.06 -5.37 12.16
C ALA A 131 -2.55 -6.75 11.71
N GLN A 132 -2.59 -7.75 12.59
CA GLN A 132 -2.31 -9.14 12.20
C GLN A 132 -3.25 -9.63 11.09
N HIS A 133 -4.54 -9.28 11.13
CA HIS A 133 -5.47 -9.61 10.06
C HIS A 133 -5.14 -8.88 8.75
N ILE A 134 -4.65 -7.64 8.81
CA ILE A 134 -4.17 -6.90 7.63
C ILE A 134 -2.95 -7.61 7.03
N ARG A 135 -1.94 -7.94 7.85
CA ARG A 135 -0.73 -8.65 7.42
C ARG A 135 -1.08 -10.00 6.77
N ARG A 136 -1.86 -10.85 7.45
CA ARG A 136 -2.33 -12.12 6.88
C ARG A 136 -3.13 -11.94 5.58
N ALA A 137 -3.94 -10.89 5.47
CA ALA A 137 -4.69 -10.63 4.25
C ALA A 137 -3.78 -10.15 3.10
N ILE A 138 -2.75 -9.37 3.39
CA ILE A 138 -1.72 -8.95 2.43
C ILE A 138 -0.94 -10.17 1.90
N ASP A 139 -0.58 -11.11 2.77
CA ASP A 139 0.15 -12.33 2.39
C ASP A 139 -0.62 -13.22 1.41
N ASN A 140 -1.96 -13.09 1.38
CA ASN A 140 -2.82 -13.82 0.45
C ASN A 140 -3.06 -13.10 -0.89
N LEU A 141 -2.50 -11.90 -1.10
CA LEU A 141 -2.66 -11.17 -2.35
C LEU A 141 -1.91 -11.86 -3.50
N ARG A 142 -2.57 -11.96 -4.67
CA ARG A 142 -2.02 -12.61 -5.86
C ARG A 142 -1.15 -11.65 -6.67
N TRP A 143 0.13 -11.67 -6.34
CA TRP A 143 1.13 -10.81 -6.95
C TRP A 143 1.68 -11.27 -8.29
N GLU A 144 1.56 -12.55 -8.60
CA GLU A 144 2.01 -13.16 -9.85
C GLU A 144 0.91 -13.17 -10.94
#